data_AF-A0A081D914-F1
#
_entry.id   AF-A0A081D914-F1
#
_cell.length_a   1.000
_cell.length_b   1.000
_cell.length_c   1.000
_cell.angle_alpha   90.00
_cell.angle_beta   90.00
_cell.angle_gamma   90.00
#
_symmetry.space_group_name_H-M   'P 1'
#
loop_
_entity.id
_entity.type
_entity.pdbx_description
1 polymer ?
#
loop_
_entity_poly.entity_id
_entity_poly.type
_entity_poly.pdbx_seq_one_letter_code
_entity_poly.pdbx_strand_id
1 'polypeptide(L)' 'MNIGTPLQSDHEDQSNSAHCDVDGCLMSAQLETFNPLDMMNIMGSGIAQLDAQCIADLQANGGK' A
#
# COMPACT_ATOMS: atom_id res chain seq x y z
N MET A 1 -5.23 -13.52 1.51
CA MET A 1 -4.42 -14.59 0.86
C MET A 1 -3.03 -14.04 0.68
N ASN A 2 -2.00 -14.64 1.31
CA ASN A 2 -0.61 -14.20 1.10
C ASN A 2 -0.06 -14.90 -0.15
N ILE A 3 0.25 -14.12 -1.19
CA ILE A 3 0.77 -14.62 -2.48
C ILE A 3 2.28 -14.45 -2.48
N GLY A 4 3.02 -15.42 -1.93
CA GLY A 4 4.48 -15.35 -1.83
C GLY A 4 4.98 -15.64 -0.41
N THR A 5 5.79 -14.74 0.14
CA THR A 5 6.24 -14.79 1.54
C THR A 5 5.14 -14.33 2.49
N PRO A 6 5.17 -14.76 3.76
CA PRO A 6 4.36 -14.13 4.80
C PRO A 6 4.64 -12.62 4.89
N LEU A 7 3.66 -11.84 5.36
CA LEU A 7 3.85 -10.45 5.78
C LEU A 7 5.07 -10.34 6.72
N GLN A 8 5.96 -9.39 6.45
CA GLN A 8 7.12 -9.12 7.31
C GLN A 8 6.74 -8.31 8.57
N SER A 9 5.57 -7.68 8.57
CA SER A 9 5.00 -6.87 9.65
C SER A 9 3.47 -6.79 9.54
N ASP A 10 2.78 -6.44 10.62
CA ASP A 10 1.31 -6.32 10.65
C ASP A 10 0.89 -4.97 10.07
N HIS A 11 0.62 -4.95 8.77
CA HIS A 11 0.18 -3.76 8.02
C HIS A 11 -0.91 -4.08 6.99
N GLU A 12 -1.54 -5.26 7.09
CA GLU A 12 -2.69 -5.60 6.23
C GLU A 12 -3.95 -4.94 6.79
N ASP A 13 -4.67 -4.22 5.94
CA ASP A 13 -5.97 -3.65 6.28
C ASP A 13 -6.99 -4.78 6.50
N GLN A 14 -7.43 -4.93 7.75
CA GLN A 14 -8.41 -5.96 8.14
C GLN A 14 -9.78 -5.78 7.49
N SER A 15 -10.12 -4.56 7.08
CA SER A 15 -11.36 -4.23 6.37
C SER A 15 -11.22 -4.40 4.86
N ASN A 16 -10.01 -4.28 4.33
CA ASN A 16 -9.69 -4.37 2.91
C ASN A 16 -8.48 -5.32 2.70
N SER A 17 -8.73 -6.63 2.66
CA SER A 17 -7.65 -7.63 2.54
C SER A 17 -6.78 -7.38 1.31
N ALA A 18 -5.48 -7.67 1.43
CA ALA A 18 -4.42 -7.36 0.48
C ALA A 18 -4.09 -5.86 0.29
N HIS A 19 -4.67 -4.96 1.09
CA HIS A 19 -4.26 -3.56 1.16
C HIS A 19 -3.43 -3.25 2.39
N CYS A 20 -2.69 -2.16 2.31
CA CYS A 20 -1.92 -1.62 3.42
C CYS A 20 -2.79 -0.66 4.27
N ASP A 21 -2.75 -0.82 5.58
CA ASP A 21 -3.44 0.05 6.55
C ASP A 21 -2.68 1.36 6.85
N VAL A 22 -1.51 1.56 6.23
CA VAL A 22 -0.71 2.78 6.37
C VAL A 22 -1.25 3.87 5.46
N ASP A 23 -1.70 4.96 6.07
CA ASP A 23 -2.16 6.17 5.39
C ASP A 23 -1.10 6.70 4.42
N GLY A 24 -1.49 6.87 3.15
CA GLY A 24 -0.62 7.41 2.10
C GLY A 24 0.34 6.40 1.47
N CYS A 25 0.34 5.14 1.92
CA CYS A 25 1.03 4.06 1.23
C CYS A 25 0.38 3.79 -0.13
N LEU A 26 1.19 3.54 -1.17
CA LEU A 26 0.74 3.19 -2.51
C LEU A 26 -0.19 1.96 -2.53
N MET A 27 -0.06 1.05 -1.56
CA MET A 27 -0.88 -0.16 -1.46
C MET A 27 -2.14 0.02 -0.62
N SER A 28 -2.45 1.24 -0.18
CA SER A 28 -3.60 1.52 0.66
C SER A 28 -4.91 1.55 -0.13
N ALA A 29 -6.00 1.00 0.46
CA ALA A 29 -7.31 0.87 -0.19
C ALA A 29 -7.95 2.22 -0.56
N GLN A 30 -7.58 3.28 0.16
CA GLN A 30 -7.99 4.67 -0.13
C GLN A 30 -7.60 5.13 -1.55
N LEU A 31 -6.59 4.50 -2.15
CA LEU A 31 -6.16 4.82 -3.52
C LEU A 31 -6.93 4.06 -4.61
N GLU A 32 -7.72 3.04 -4.26
CA GLU A 32 -8.51 2.27 -5.24
C GLU A 32 -9.71 3.04 -5.77
N THR A 33 -10.31 3.87 -4.92
CA THR A 33 -11.48 4.66 -5.31
C THR A 33 -10.99 5.87 -6.10
N PHE A 34 -11.28 5.88 -7.41
CA PHE A 34 -11.10 7.05 -8.27
C PHE A 34 -12.05 8.18 -7.84
N ASN A 35 -11.70 8.88 -6.77
CA ASN A 35 -12.32 10.13 -6.39
C ASN A 35 -11.51 11.28 -7.01
N PRO A 36 -12.12 12.18 -7.80
CA PRO A 36 -11.45 13.36 -8.35
C PRO A 36 -10.72 14.20 -7.29
N LEU A 37 -11.22 14.21 -6.04
CA LEU A 37 -10.58 14.90 -4.92
C LEU A 37 -9.30 14.19 -4.45
N ASP A 38 -9.30 12.85 -4.36
CA ASP A 38 -8.10 12.07 -4.00
C ASP A 38 -7.03 12.15 -5.08
N MET A 39 -7.43 12.16 -6.36
CA MET A 39 -6.52 12.42 -7.47
C MET A 39 -5.84 13.79 -7.34
N MET A 40 -6.59 14.82 -6.94
CA MET A 40 -6.03 16.16 -6.73
C MET A 40 -5.06 16.20 -5.55
N ASN A 41 -5.30 15.38 -4.52
CA ASN A 41 -4.43 15.24 -3.37
C ASN A 41 -3.12 14.50 -3.72
N ILE A 42 -3.19 13.46 -4.56
CA ILE A 42 -2.02 12.74 -5.11
C ILE A 42 -1.23 13.65 -6.07
N MET A 43 -1.91 14.43 -6.92
CA MET A 43 -1.25 15.38 -7.82
C MET A 43 -0.63 16.57 -7.08
N GLY A 44 -1.15 16.94 -5.90
CA GLY A 44 -0.66 18.05 -5.07
C GLY A 44 0.40 17.67 -4.04
N SER A 45 0.35 16.44 -3.51
CA SER A 45 1.26 15.94 -2.45
C SER A 45 2.38 15.05 -2.97
N GLY A 46 2.40 14.76 -4.27
CA GLY A 46 3.34 13.84 -4.89
C GLY A 46 2.75 12.44 -5.04
N ILE A 47 3.29 11.69 -6.01
CA ILE A 47 2.86 10.31 -6.30
C ILE A 47 3.00 9.48 -5.03
N ALA A 48 1.93 8.78 -4.62
CA ALA A 48 1.96 7.89 -3.46
C ALA A 48 3.10 6.88 -3.60
N GLN A 49 3.82 6.64 -2.50
CA GLN A 49 4.98 5.75 -2.47
C GLN A 49 4.69 4.55 -1.57
N LEU A 50 5.45 3.48 -1.76
CA LEU A 50 5.40 2.33 -0.86
C LEU A 50 5.97 2.73 0.50
N ASP A 51 5.27 2.38 1.57
CA ASP A 51 5.84 2.42 2.92
C ASP A 51 6.94 1.35 3.07
N ALA A 52 7.83 1.55 4.04
CA ALA A 52 8.89 0.62 4.42
C ALA A 52 8.39 -0.81 4.68
N GLN A 53 7.17 -0.96 5.22
CA GLN A 53 6.57 -2.28 5.47
C GLN A 53 6.24 -3.01 4.16
N CYS A 54 5.57 -2.33 3.23
CA CYS A 54 5.31 -2.89 1.90
C CYS A 54 6.60 -3.09 1.09
N ILE A 55 7.61 -2.23 1.25
CA ILE A 55 8.92 -2.44 0.64
C ILE A 55 9.57 -3.71 1.18
N ALA A 56 9.53 -3.94 2.49
CA ALA A 56 10.09 -5.14 3.11
C ALA A 56 9.41 -6.41 2.59
N ASP A 57 8.09 -6.38 2.42
CA ASP A 57 7.34 -7.49 1.81
C ASP A 57 7.75 -7.74 0.36
N LEU A 58 7.88 -6.69 -0.45
CA LEU A 58 8.34 -6.81 -1.84
C LEU A 58 9.76 -7.34 -1.92
N GLN A 59 10.65 -6.91 -1.03
CA GLN A 59 12.02 -7.41 -0.92
C GLN A 59 12.07 -8.88 -0.49
N ALA A 60 11.24 -9.28 0.48
CA ALA A 60 11.11 -10.67 0.91
C ALA A 60 10.60 -11.57 -0.24
N ASN A 61 9.70 -11.03 -1.08
CA ASN A 61 9.24 -11.68 -2.31
C ASN A 61 10.27 -11.67 -3.46
N GLY A 62 11.47 -11.12 -3.25
CA GLY A 62 12.57 -11.13 -4.22
C GLY A 62 12.72 -9.85 -5.06
N GLY A 63 11.99 -8.78 -4.72
CA GLY A 63 12.19 -7.44 -5.25
C GLY A 63 13.57 -6.88 -4.89
N LYS A 64 14.10 -5.98 -5.72
CA LYS A 64 15.42 -5.33 -5.55
C LYS A 64 15.26 -3.84 -5.32
#